data_AF-A0A6G2U3F8-F1
#
_entry.id   AF-A0A6G2U3F8-F1
#
_cell.length_a   1.000
_cell.length_b   1.000
_cell.length_c   1.000
_cell.angle_alpha   90.00
_cell.angle_beta   90.00
_cell.angle_gamma   90.00
#
_symmetry.space_group_name_H-M   'P 1'
#
loop_
_entity.id
_entity.type
_entity.pdbx_description
1 polymer ?
#
loop_
_entity_poly.entity_id
_entity_poly.type
_entity_poly.pdbx_seq_one_letter_code
_entity_poly.pdbx_strand_id
1 'polypeptide(L)' 'MKHYPAEFRADAVALYRLRPGATIKSVATGLGVNTETLRNWIRAAHS' A
#
# COMPACT_ATOMS: atom_id res chain seq x y z
N MET A 1 -9.06 8.98 13.04
CA MET A 1 -8.43 8.15 11.99
C MET A 1 -7.51 9.04 11.17
N LYS A 2 -6.23 8.69 10.97
CA LYS A 2 -5.39 9.38 9.98
C LYS A 2 -5.97 9.03 8.61
N HIS A 3 -6.72 9.93 7.99
CA HIS A 3 -7.30 9.68 6.67
C HIS A 3 -6.23 9.86 5.62
N TYR A 4 -5.69 8.75 5.12
CA TYR A 4 -4.88 8.77 3.91
C TYR A 4 -5.79 9.11 2.74
N PRO A 5 -5.45 10.10 1.89
CA PRO A 5 -6.21 10.43 0.70
C PRO A 5 -6.24 9.23 -0.26
N ALA A 6 -7.29 9.14 -1.07
CA ALA A 6 -7.48 8.00 -1.98
C ALA A 6 -6.31 7.85 -2.96
N GLU A 7 -5.78 8.96 -3.45
CA GLU A 7 -4.61 8.99 -4.34
C GLU A 7 -3.37 8.38 -3.69
N PHE A 8 -3.11 8.66 -2.41
CA PHE A 8 -1.98 8.06 -1.69
C PHE A 8 -2.10 6.53 -1.58
N ARG A 9 -3.33 6.03 -1.37
CA ARG A 9 -3.58 4.58 -1.31
C ARG A 9 -3.37 3.94 -2.68
N ALA A 10 -3.85 4.60 -3.74
CA ALA A 10 -3.69 4.14 -5.11
C ALA A 10 -2.21 4.10 -5.52
N ASP A 11 -1.45 5.15 -5.19
CA ASP A 11 0.00 5.22 -5.43
C ASP A 11 0.76 4.13 -4.65
N ALA A 12 0.42 3.91 -3.38
CA ALA A 12 1.00 2.84 -2.58
C ALA A 12 0.76 1.44 -3.18
N VAL A 13 -0.44 1.19 -3.70
CA VAL A 13 -0.79 -0.06 -4.38
C VAL A 13 -0.05 -0.17 -5.73
N ALA A 14 0.05 0.93 -6.49
CA ALA A 14 0.79 0.97 -7.74
C ALA A 14 2.28 0.70 -7.53
N LEU A 15 2.89 1.30 -6.49
CA LEU A 15 4.28 1.10 -6.13
C LEU A 15 4.57 -0.36 -5.77
N TYR A 16 3.66 -1.03 -5.05
CA TYR A 16 3.77 -2.47 -4.80
C TYR A 16 3.69 -3.29 -6.10
N ARG A 17 2.73 -2.98 -6.99
CA ARG A 17 2.56 -3.68 -8.27
C ARG A 17 3.74 -3.47 -9.23
N LEU A 18 4.36 -2.30 -9.22
CA LEU A 18 5.49 -1.93 -10.09
C LEU A 18 6.81 -2.62 -9.69
N ARG A 19 6.91 -3.17 -8.48
CA ARG A 19 8.12 -3.83 -8.00
C ARG A 19 7.90 -5.35 -7.87
N PRO A 20 8.13 -6.13 -8.94
CA PRO A 20 8.12 -7.59 -8.83
C PRO A 20 9.17 -8.04 -7.80
N GLY A 21 8.72 -8.71 -6.73
CA GLY A 21 9.55 -9.15 -5.61
C GLY A 21 9.55 -8.23 -4.38
N ALA A 22 8.92 -7.05 -4.44
CA ALA A 22 8.73 -6.24 -3.24
C ALA A 22 7.76 -6.94 -2.29
N THR A 23 8.10 -6.94 -1.00
CA THR A 23 7.19 -7.42 0.04
C THR A 23 6.30 -6.28 0.50
N ILE A 24 5.06 -6.60 0.92
CA ILE A 24 4.14 -5.62 1.52
C ILE A 24 4.82 -4.92 2.71
N LYS A 25 5.62 -5.64 3.49
CA LYS A 25 6.39 -5.08 4.61
C LYS A 25 7.39 -4.01 4.14
N SER A 26 8.18 -4.29 3.11
CA SER A 26 9.18 -3.34 2.61
C SER A 26 8.54 -2.06 2.08
N VAL A 27 7.44 -2.19 1.32
CA VAL A 27 6.69 -1.04 0.82
C VAL A 27 6.04 -0.25 1.96
N ALA A 28 5.42 -0.94 2.92
CA ALA A 28 4.79 -0.31 4.07
C ALA A 28 5.81 0.44 4.94
N THR A 29 6.99 -0.15 5.19
CA THR A 29 8.10 0.51 5.88
C THR A 29 8.59 1.74 5.12
N GLY A 30 8.74 1.66 3.79
CA GLY A 30 9.15 2.81 2.97
C GLY A 30 8.14 3.96 2.97
N LEU A 31 6.86 3.64 3.12
CA LEU A 31 5.77 4.62 3.19
C LEU A 31 5.45 5.08 4.63
N GLY A 32 6.08 4.50 5.65
CA GLY A 32 5.79 4.78 7.06
C GLY A 32 4.37 4.36 7.49
N VAL A 33 3.77 3.38 6.81
CA VAL A 33 2.44 2.86 7.13
C VAL A 33 2.52 1.46 7.74
N ASN A 34 1.45 1.05 8.42
CA ASN A 34 1.38 -0.33 8.91
C ASN A 34 1.22 -1.31 7.73
N THR A 35 1.91 -2.44 7.81
CA THR A 35 1.85 -3.52 6.79
C THR A 35 0.40 -3.99 6.55
N GLU A 36 -0.43 -4.04 7.60
CA GLU A 36 -1.82 -4.44 7.50
C GLU A 36 -2.68 -3.39 6.79
N THR A 37 -2.40 -2.11 7.01
CA THR A 37 -3.03 -1.00 6.28
C THR A 37 -2.80 -1.12 4.78
N LEU A 38 -1.54 -1.35 4.36
CA LEU A 38 -1.22 -1.52 2.95
C LEU A 38 -1.87 -2.78 2.37
N ARG A 39 -1.91 -3.89 3.12
CA ARG A 39 -2.61 -5.12 2.71
C ARG A 39 -4.10 -4.88 2.46
N ASN A 40 -4.76 -4.11 3.32
CA ASN A 40 -6.17 -3.76 3.15
C ASN A 40 -6.40 -2.90 1.90
N TRP A 41 -5.49 -1.98 1.58
CA TRP A 41 -5.57 -1.20 0.34
C TRP A 41 -5.39 -2.07 -0.91
N ILE A 42 -4.43 -2.99 -0.91
CA ILE A 42 -4.22 -3.93 -2.03
C ILE A 42 -5.47 -4.80 -2.24
N ARG A 43 -6.08 -5.30 -1.16
CA ARG A 43 -7.33 -6.08 -1.24
C ARG A 43 -8.49 -5.25 -1.77
N ALA A 44 -8.67 -4.02 -1.28
CA ALA A 44 -9.72 -3.12 -1.74
C ALA A 44 -9.56 -2.74 -3.22
N ALA A 45 -8.32 -2.64 -3.73
CA ALA A 45 -8.02 -2.34 -5.13
C ALA A 45 -8.09 -3.56 -6.08
N HIS A 46 -8.51 -4.73 -5.58
CA HIS A 46 -8.69 -5.96 -6.35
C HIS A 46 -10.17 -6.41 -6.39
N SER A 47 -11.07 -5.64 -5.77
CA SER A 47 -12.52 -5.83 -5.74
C SER A 47 -13.22 -5.02 -6.82
#